data_AF-A0A927YTP6-F1
#
_entry.id   AF-A0A927YTP6-F1
#
_cell.length_a   1.000
_cell.length_b   1.000
_cell.length_c   1.000
_cell.angle_alpha   90.00
_cell.angle_beta   90.00
_cell.angle_gamma   90.00
#
_symmetry.space_group_name_H-M   'P 1'
#
loop_
_entity.id
_entity.type
_entity.pdbx_description
1 polymer ?
#
loop_
_entity_poly.entity_id
_entity_poly.type
_entity_poly.pdbx_seq_one_letter_code
_entity_poly.pdbx_strand_id
1 'polypeptide(L)' 'MAGKKDNAVIAVIGDLTDKQAAQITKEIMIAKQKYAPTGRGTIACGKKSDVGGMLQAGNRKQLERRG' A
#
# COMPACT_ATOMS: atom_id res chain seq x y z
N MET A 1 7.34 -21.71 10.61
CA MET A 1 8.62 -20.97 10.49
C MET A 1 8.47 -19.63 11.18
N ALA A 2 9.06 -19.47 12.37
CA ALA A 2 9.08 -18.17 13.04
C ALA A 2 9.84 -17.15 12.16
N GLY A 3 9.25 -15.99 11.90
CA GLY A 3 9.87 -14.92 11.10
C GLY A 3 9.51 -14.87 9.60
N LYS A 4 8.58 -15.72 9.12
CA LYS A 4 8.10 -15.62 7.73
C LYS A 4 7.30 -14.33 7.53
N LYS A 5 7.74 -13.47 6.61
CA LYS A 5 7.16 -12.15 6.32
C LYS A 5 6.01 -12.24 5.30
N ASP A 6 4.93 -12.92 5.68
CA ASP A 6 3.77 -13.18 4.79
C ASP A 6 2.56 -12.27 5.05
N ASN A 7 2.64 -11.37 6.04
CA ASN A 7 1.51 -10.52 6.43
C ASN A 7 1.50 -9.22 5.62
N ALA A 8 0.31 -8.79 5.20
CA ALA A 8 0.06 -7.52 4.52
C ALA A 8 -1.14 -6.80 5.14
N VAL A 9 -1.16 -5.46 5.05
CA VAL A 9 -2.24 -4.61 5.57
C VAL A 9 -2.87 -3.82 4.43
N ILE A 10 -4.20 -3.83 4.33
CA ILE A 10 -4.99 -3.02 3.40
C ILE A 10 -5.87 -2.09 4.22
N ALA A 11 -5.79 -0.78 3.97
CA ALA A 11 -6.66 0.23 4.55
C ALA A 11 -7.28 1.07 3.43
N VAL A 12 -8.61 1.14 3.41
CA VAL A 12 -9.37 1.97 2.47
C VAL A 12 -9.96 3.13 3.24
N ILE A 13 -9.52 4.35 2.92
CA ILE A 13 -9.97 5.58 3.57
C ILE A 13 -10.54 6.47 2.46
N GLY A 14 -11.85 6.69 2.49
CA GLY A 14 -12.58 7.50 1.50
C GLY A 14 -12.82 8.92 1.97
N ASP A 15 -13.35 9.74 1.05
CA ASP A 15 -13.92 11.06 1.38
C ASP A 15 -12.88 12.03 1.98
N LEU A 16 -11.64 11.92 1.50
CA LEU A 16 -10.50 12.76 1.86
C LEU A 16 -10.28 13.87 0.83
N THR A 17 -9.82 15.03 1.31
CA THR A 17 -9.18 16.03 0.44
C THR A 17 -7.78 15.56 0.00
N ASP A 18 -7.27 16.10 -1.09
CA ASP A 18 -5.91 15.78 -1.58
C ASP A 18 -4.83 15.99 -0.51
N LYS A 19 -4.98 17.05 0.31
CA LYS A 19 -4.05 17.34 1.42
C LYS A 19 -4.09 16.25 2.50
N GLN A 20 -5.28 15.80 2.87
CA GLN A 20 -5.44 14.72 3.86
C GLN A 20 -4.88 13.40 3.33
N ALA A 21 -5.17 13.06 2.07
CA ALA A 21 -4.64 11.85 1.44
C ALA A 21 -3.10 11.85 1.37
N ALA A 22 -2.50 13.00 1.01
CA ALA A 22 -1.05 13.15 0.98
C ALA A 22 -0.41 13.01 2.38
N GLN A 23 -1.03 13.60 3.40
CA GLN A 23 -0.52 13.54 4.78
C GLN A 23 -0.56 12.11 5.34
N ILE A 24 -1.68 11.40 5.16
CA ILE A 24 -1.81 9.99 5.56
C ILE A 24 -0.78 9.13 4.81
N THR A 25 -0.60 9.35 3.51
CA THR A 25 0.41 8.62 2.71
C THR A 25 1.82 8.81 3.26
N LYS A 26 2.19 10.03 3.66
CA LYS A 26 3.49 10.34 4.26
C LYS A 26 3.67 9.61 5.59
N GLU A 27 2.67 9.62 6.45
CA GLU A 27 2.74 8.95 7.75
C GLU A 27 2.86 7.42 7.62
N ILE A 28 2.16 6.82 6.65
CA ILE A 28 2.29 5.38 6.35
C ILE A 28 3.72 5.05 5.90
N MET A 29 4.35 5.89 5.07
CA MET A 29 5.74 5.68 4.66
C MET A 29 6.72 5.73 5.84
N ILE A 30 6.53 6.67 6.77
CA ILE A 30 7.34 6.77 8.00
C ILE A 30 7.15 5.52 8.86
N ALA A 31 5.91 5.09 9.08
CA ALA A 31 5.60 3.88 9.84
C ALA A 31 6.22 2.64 9.17
N LYS A 32 6.11 2.52 7.85
CA LYS A 32 6.74 1.43 7.09
C LYS A 32 8.25 1.43 7.30
N GLN A 33 8.91 2.59 7.22
CA GLN A 33 10.36 2.68 7.42
C GLN A 33 10.78 2.26 8.84
N LYS A 34 9.99 2.62 9.85
CA LYS A 34 10.25 2.29 11.26
C LYS A 34 10.04 0.81 11.58
N TYR A 35 8.95 0.20 11.11
CA TYR A 35 8.55 -1.16 11.52
C TYR A 35 8.87 -2.24 10.49
N ALA A 36 8.97 -1.89 9.21
CA ALA A 36 9.23 -2.83 8.11
C ALA A 36 10.18 -2.22 7.06
N PRO A 37 11.42 -1.82 7.42
CA PRO A 37 12.35 -1.12 6.53
C PRO A 37 12.63 -1.92 5.25
N THR A 38 12.80 -3.25 5.38
CA THR A 38 13.03 -4.17 4.27
C THR A 38 11.74 -4.70 3.61
N GLY A 39 10.57 -4.33 4.14
CA GLY A 39 9.28 -4.69 3.55
C GLY A 39 9.08 -3.99 2.22
N ARG A 40 8.53 -4.69 1.23
CA ARG A 40 8.06 -4.05 -0.01
C ARG A 40 6.67 -3.49 0.25
N GLY A 41 6.42 -2.25 -0.15
CA GLY A 41 5.13 -1.59 -0.03
C GLY A 41 4.86 -0.75 -1.26
N THR A 42 3.62 -0.76 -1.73
CA THR A 42 3.12 0.14 -2.77
C THR A 42 1.96 0.90 -2.14
N ILE A 43 2.01 2.24 -2.15
CA ILE A 43 0.88 3.07 -1.75
C ILE A 43 0.29 3.67 -3.02
N ALA A 44 -1.01 3.47 -3.23
CA ALA A 44 -1.76 4.07 -4.32
C ALA A 44 -2.82 5.00 -3.73
N CYS A 45 -2.90 6.21 -4.27
CA CYS A 45 -3.92 7.21 -3.94
C CYS A 45 -4.70 7.51 -5.21
N GLY A 46 -6.03 7.52 -5.13
CA GLY A 46 -6.89 7.91 -6.23
C GLY A 46 -8.36 7.84 -5.86
N LYS A 47 -9.24 7.92 -6.87
CA LYS A 47 -10.69 8.00 -6.66
C LYS A 47 -11.22 6.72 -6.01
N LYS A 48 -12.22 6.88 -5.13
CA LYS A 48 -12.90 5.79 -4.40
C LYS A 48 -13.38 4.65 -5.32
N SER A 49 -13.82 4.99 -6.53
CA SER A 49 -14.24 4.04 -7.57
C SER A 49 -13.12 3.12 -8.07
N ASP A 50 -11.88 3.58 -8.00
CA ASP A 50 -10.75 2.97 -8.72
C ASP A 50 -9.81 2.21 -7.77
N VAL A 51 -9.98 2.38 -6.44
CA VAL A 51 -9.11 1.79 -5.40
C VAL A 51 -9.01 0.27 -5.53
N GLY A 52 -10.13 -0.41 -5.81
CA GLY A 52 -10.14 -1.86 -6.02
C GLY A 52 -9.28 -2.30 -7.22
N GLY A 53 -9.31 -1.54 -8.32
CA GLY A 53 -8.49 -1.79 -9.51
C GLY A 53 -7.01 -1.48 -9.29
N MET A 54 -6.67 -0.42 -8.57
CA MET A 54 -5.30 -0.07 -8.21
C MET A 54 -4.63 -1.14 -7.33
N LEU A 55 -5.38 -1.69 -6.37
CA LEU A 55 -4.91 -2.80 -5.53
C LEU A 55 -4.65 -4.06 -6.36
N GLN A 56 -5.56 -4.42 -7.27
CA GLN A 56 -5.39 -5.58 -8.15
C GLN A 56 -4.23 -5.39 -9.15
N ALA A 57 -4.06 -4.20 -9.72
CA ALA A 57 -2.98 -3.90 -10.66
C ALA A 57 -1.59 -3.95 -9.99
N GLY A 58 -1.49 -3.49 -8.74
CA GLY A 58 -0.25 -3.59 -7.95
C GLY A 58 0.18 -5.04 -7.70
N ASN A 59 -0.78 -5.94 -7.46
CA ASN A 59 -0.52 -7.37 -7.31
C ASN A 59 -0.18 -8.05 -8.64
N ARG A 60 -0.84 -7.69 -9.74
CA ARG A 60 -0.64 -8.31 -11.07
C ARG A 60 0.78 -8.05 -11.61
N LYS A 61 1.29 -6.81 -11.48
CA LYS A 61 2.67 -6.46 -11.86
C LYS A 61 3.75 -7.19 -11.04
N GLN A 62 3.43 -7.65 -9.82
CA GLN A 62 4.38 -8.45 -9.03
C GLN A 62 4.40 -9.92 -9.47
N LEU A 63 3.28 -10.46 -9.96
CA LEU A 63 3.22 -11.82 -10.46
C LEU A 63 4.00 -11.96 -11.79
N GLU A 64 3.85 -10.99 -12.70
CA GLU A 64 4.55 -10.97 -13.99
C GLU A 64 6.08 -10.80 -13.88
N ARG A 65 6.58 -10.21 -12.79
CA ARG A 65 8.03 -10.09 -12.51
C ARG A 65 8.63 -11.31 -11.81
N ARG A 66 7.81 -12.31 -11.49
CA ARG A 66 8.20 -13.55 -10.81
C ARG A 66 8.15 -14.79 -11.71
N GLY A 67 7.70 -14.63 -12.96
CA GLY A 67 7.92 -15.60 -14.05
C GLY A 67 9.20 -15.28 -14.80
#